data_AF-A0A2G6CCT2-F1
#
_entry.id   AF-A0A2G6CCT2-F1
#
_cell.length_a   1.000
_cell.length_b   1.000
_cell.length_c   1.000
_cell.angle_alpha   90.00
_cell.angle_beta   90.00
_cell.angle_gamma   90.00
#
_symmetry.space_group_name_H-M   'P 1'
#
loop_
_entity.id
_entity.type
_entity.pdbx_description
1 polymer ?
#
loop_
_entity_poly.entity_id
_entity_poly.type
_entity_poly.pdbx_seq_one_letter_code
_entity_poly.pdbx_strand_id
1 'polypeptide(L)'
;MCCTAFPHHAEATSYRNASRRFSMIKQIAAATAAMLVAGAACAQDMTSLQDYSCNDGSDLSVAYINAEGGSALAVLLIEGRMHIAPIAVSASGARYVSAADGGYSWHVKRDLGILSRTRDGTDLAAGALYCEERTAPAPRDCNHGVTRGDGVTYMIEDTTKGNERCDLRVPVQAGQEVSAIWMQDSAHMIHILDAKDQALFETFPLTAEEDGELHLRIGLPQSYARRTGAAQPFALAITVK
;
A
#
# COMPACT_ATOMS: atom_id res chain seq x y z
N MET A 1 31.68 -3.75 -63.28
CA MET A 1 32.40 -2.62 -62.63
C MET A 1 32.56 -3.02 -61.16
N CYS A 2 33.53 -3.82 -60.70
CA CYS A 2 34.99 -3.86 -60.81
C CYS A 2 35.73 -2.67 -60.18
N CYS A 3 36.68 -3.02 -59.28
CA CYS A 3 37.90 -2.33 -58.81
C CYS A 3 37.87 -1.83 -57.34
N THR A 4 38.41 -2.58 -56.35
CA THR A 4 39.84 -2.74 -55.92
C THR A 4 40.41 -1.49 -55.24
N ALA A 5 40.75 -1.46 -53.95
CA ALA A 5 41.87 -2.11 -53.22
C ALA A 5 43.26 -1.51 -53.52
N PHE A 6 44.11 -1.45 -52.46
CA PHE A 6 45.58 -1.29 -52.37
C PHE A 6 46.17 0.11 -52.00
N PRO A 7 47.45 0.27 -51.57
CA PRO A 7 48.03 -0.05 -50.23
C PRO A 7 49.29 0.84 -49.84
N HIS A 8 50.15 0.33 -48.92
CA HIS A 8 51.58 0.67 -48.63
C HIS A 8 51.86 2.01 -47.93
N HIS A 9 52.74 2.14 -46.92
CA HIS A 9 54.11 1.65 -46.69
C HIS A 9 54.34 1.38 -45.19
N ALA A 10 54.97 0.30 -44.71
CA ALA A 10 56.40 -0.06 -44.74
C ALA A 10 57.33 0.94 -44.00
N GLU A 11 57.91 0.54 -42.87
CA GLU A 11 59.37 0.50 -42.69
C GLU A 11 59.79 -0.19 -41.38
N ALA A 12 60.90 -0.92 -41.49
CA ALA A 12 61.53 -1.74 -40.47
C ALA A 12 62.66 -0.99 -39.80
N THR A 13 63.02 -1.31 -38.55
CA THR A 13 64.42 -1.61 -38.23
C THR A 13 64.60 -2.30 -36.87
N SER A 14 65.42 -3.34 -36.94
CA SER A 14 66.04 -4.11 -35.85
C SER A 14 66.97 -3.24 -35.00
N TYR A 15 66.95 -3.38 -33.67
CA TYR A 15 68.13 -3.13 -32.85
C TYR A 15 68.31 -4.16 -31.74
N ARG A 16 69.58 -4.54 -31.58
CA ARG A 16 70.13 -5.64 -30.78
C ARG A 16 70.31 -5.28 -29.30
N ASN A 17 70.25 -6.35 -28.51
CA ASN A 17 71.15 -6.71 -27.41
C ASN A 17 71.11 -6.00 -26.03
N ALA A 18 71.42 -6.88 -25.07
CA ALA A 18 72.19 -6.68 -23.85
C ALA A 18 71.41 -6.48 -22.55
N SER A 19 71.20 -7.63 -21.92
CA SER A 19 71.14 -7.87 -20.48
C SER A 19 71.85 -6.83 -19.60
N ARG A 20 71.13 -6.28 -18.63
CA ARG A 20 71.67 -5.93 -17.31
C ARG A 20 70.68 -6.35 -16.22
N ARG A 21 71.15 -7.28 -15.39
CA ARG A 21 70.58 -7.62 -14.08
C ARG A 21 70.72 -6.41 -13.17
N PHE A 22 69.66 -5.96 -12.51
CA PHE A 22 69.75 -5.40 -11.16
C PHE A 22 68.48 -5.72 -10.38
N SER A 23 68.72 -6.20 -9.17
CA SER A 23 67.77 -6.66 -8.18
C SER A 23 67.04 -5.50 -7.51
N MET A 24 65.89 -5.85 -6.91
CA MET A 24 65.27 -5.23 -5.73
C MET A 24 64.33 -4.02 -5.92
N ILE A 25 63.19 -4.15 -5.20
CA ILE A 25 62.38 -3.11 -4.53
C ILE A 25 60.96 -2.88 -5.09
N LYS A 26 60.04 -3.57 -4.38
CA LYS A 26 58.80 -3.08 -3.74
C LYS A 26 57.55 -2.74 -4.57
N GLN A 27 56.45 -3.22 -3.97
CA GLN A 27 55.04 -2.79 -4.06
C GLN A 27 54.20 -3.39 -5.19
N ILE A 28 53.72 -4.62 -4.94
CA ILE A 28 52.45 -5.06 -5.52
C ILE A 28 51.35 -4.38 -4.71
N ALA A 29 50.72 -3.36 -5.28
CA ALA A 29 49.47 -2.81 -4.77
C ALA A 29 48.38 -3.86 -4.98
N ALA A 30 47.85 -4.43 -3.88
CA ALA A 30 46.66 -5.25 -3.92
C ALA A 30 45.44 -4.33 -4.09
N ALA A 31 44.80 -4.40 -5.26
CA ALA A 31 43.53 -3.75 -5.52
C ALA A 31 42.41 -4.54 -4.81
N THR A 32 41.93 -4.05 -3.67
CA THR A 32 40.69 -4.50 -3.04
C THR A 32 39.50 -3.96 -3.83
N ALA A 33 38.91 -4.79 -4.67
CA ALA A 33 37.61 -4.55 -5.27
C ALA A 33 36.52 -4.74 -4.20
N ALA A 34 36.04 -3.64 -3.62
CA ALA A 34 34.83 -3.64 -2.81
C ALA A 34 33.62 -3.81 -3.74
N MET A 35 33.00 -4.99 -3.71
CA MET A 35 31.68 -5.19 -4.31
C MET A 35 30.66 -4.39 -3.51
N LEU A 36 30.16 -3.31 -4.11
CA LEU A 36 28.96 -2.63 -3.66
C LEU A 36 27.76 -3.54 -3.93
N VAL A 37 27.30 -4.25 -2.91
CA VAL A 37 25.94 -4.79 -2.89
C VAL A 37 25.02 -3.61 -2.60
N ALA A 38 24.57 -2.93 -3.66
CA ALA A 38 23.44 -2.02 -3.55
C ALA A 38 22.20 -2.88 -3.28
N GLY A 39 21.83 -3.01 -2.00
CA GLY A 39 20.53 -3.55 -1.63
C GLY A 39 19.46 -2.68 -2.28
N ALA A 40 18.63 -3.29 -3.12
CA ALA A 40 17.39 -2.66 -3.57
C ALA A 40 16.51 -2.49 -2.31
N ALA A 41 16.56 -1.31 -1.70
CA ALA A 41 15.50 -0.88 -0.81
C ALA A 41 14.22 -0.92 -1.65
N CYS A 42 13.34 -1.88 -1.36
CA CYS A 42 12.01 -1.91 -1.96
C CYS A 42 11.27 -0.71 -1.38
N ALA A 43 11.17 0.36 -2.16
CA ALA A 43 10.37 1.52 -1.80
C ALA A 43 8.94 1.05 -1.50
N GLN A 44 8.42 1.40 -0.32
CA GLN A 44 7.07 1.03 0.08
C GLN A 44 6.09 2.08 -0.45
N ASP A 45 5.42 1.78 -1.56
CA ASP A 45 4.32 2.62 -2.04
C ASP A 45 3.13 2.51 -1.08
N MET A 46 2.75 3.62 -0.46
CA MET A 46 1.57 3.67 0.41
C MET A 46 0.33 3.91 -0.45
N THR A 47 -0.56 2.93 -0.46
CA THR A 47 -1.85 3.01 -1.17
C THR A 47 -3.00 3.09 -0.17
N SER A 48 -3.88 4.07 -0.32
CA SER A 48 -5.16 4.14 0.41
C SER A 48 -6.33 4.24 -0.56
N LEU A 49 -7.49 3.70 -0.18
CA LEU A 49 -8.72 3.78 -0.95
C LEU A 49 -9.77 4.55 -0.14
N GLN A 50 -10.34 5.58 -0.74
CA GLN A 50 -11.35 6.42 -0.12
C GLN A 50 -12.60 6.52 -0.98
N ASP A 51 -13.76 6.43 -0.35
CA ASP A 51 -15.06 6.62 -1.00
C ASP A 51 -15.64 7.98 -0.63
N TYR A 52 -16.32 8.62 -1.58
CA TYR A 52 -17.00 9.90 -1.43
C TYR A 52 -18.44 9.81 -1.93
N SER A 53 -19.34 10.53 -1.28
CA SER A 53 -20.72 10.76 -1.73
C SER A 53 -20.82 12.16 -2.34
N CYS A 54 -21.21 12.27 -3.60
CA CYS A 54 -21.33 13.56 -4.30
C CYS A 54 -22.73 14.17 -4.18
N ASN A 55 -22.81 15.50 -4.31
CA ASN A 55 -24.05 16.27 -4.18
C ASN A 55 -25.12 15.97 -5.26
N ASP A 56 -24.75 15.31 -6.35
CA ASP A 56 -25.68 14.81 -7.37
C ASP A 56 -26.21 13.39 -7.08
N GLY A 57 -25.83 12.81 -5.94
CA GLY A 57 -26.18 11.45 -5.52
C GLY A 57 -25.28 10.35 -6.09
N SER A 58 -24.26 10.71 -6.87
CA SER A 58 -23.26 9.74 -7.35
C SER A 58 -22.21 9.40 -6.28
N ASP A 59 -21.54 8.27 -6.48
CA ASP A 59 -20.44 7.81 -5.64
C ASP A 59 -19.11 7.93 -6.39
N LEU A 60 -18.06 8.36 -5.69
CA LEU A 60 -16.71 8.44 -6.24
C LEU A 60 -15.75 7.62 -5.37
N SER A 61 -15.11 6.61 -5.95
CA SER A 61 -14.00 5.89 -5.34
C SER A 61 -12.67 6.45 -5.85
N VAL A 62 -11.75 6.78 -4.93
CA VAL A 62 -10.43 7.33 -5.24
C VAL A 62 -9.36 6.50 -4.53
N ALA A 63 -8.42 5.94 -5.28
CA ALA A 63 -7.21 5.37 -4.71
C ALA A 63 -6.09 6.40 -4.73
N TYR A 64 -5.49 6.70 -3.57
CA TYR A 64 -4.31 7.54 -3.44
C TYR A 64 -3.07 6.66 -3.36
N ILE A 65 -2.10 6.93 -4.23
CA ILE A 65 -0.81 6.24 -4.22
C ILE A 65 0.26 7.29 -3.96
N ASN A 66 0.96 7.15 -2.84
CA ASN A 66 2.07 8.00 -2.46
C ASN A 66 3.36 7.18 -2.54
N ALA A 67 4.26 7.58 -3.44
CA ALA A 67 5.58 6.98 -3.54
C ALA A 67 6.57 7.73 -2.65
N GLU A 68 7.57 7.00 -2.15
CA GLU A 68 8.60 7.51 -1.24
C GLU A 68 9.40 8.70 -1.80
N GLY A 69 9.45 8.83 -3.14
CA GLY A 69 10.08 9.95 -3.85
C GLY A 69 9.25 11.25 -3.93
N GLY A 70 8.12 11.33 -3.20
CA GLY A 70 7.26 12.52 -3.14
C GLY A 70 6.31 12.70 -4.33
N SER A 71 6.33 11.77 -5.30
CA SER A 71 5.29 11.69 -6.31
C SER A 71 4.02 11.10 -5.69
N ALA A 72 2.89 11.76 -5.92
CA ALA A 72 1.58 11.27 -5.53
C ALA A 72 0.64 11.26 -6.74
N LEU A 73 -0.26 10.29 -6.79
CA LEU A 73 -1.30 10.22 -7.81
C LEU A 73 -2.62 9.75 -7.19
N ALA A 74 -3.72 10.19 -7.78
CA ALA A 74 -5.05 9.71 -7.51
C ALA A 74 -5.55 8.89 -8.72
N VAL A 75 -6.08 7.70 -8.47
CA VAL A 75 -6.81 6.93 -9.47
C VAL A 75 -8.30 7.06 -9.15
N LEU A 76 -9.03 7.76 -10.02
CA LEU A 76 -10.45 8.01 -9.88
C LEU A 76 -11.26 7.02 -10.71
N LEU A 77 -12.30 6.43 -10.13
CA LEU A 77 -13.26 5.63 -10.88
C LEU A 77 -14.51 6.47 -11.19
N ILE A 78 -14.61 6.97 -12.42
CA ILE A 78 -15.70 7.84 -12.88
C ILE A 78 -16.43 7.13 -14.01
N GLU A 79 -17.75 6.94 -13.87
CA GLU A 79 -18.57 6.26 -14.88
C GLU A 79 -18.00 4.89 -15.31
N GLY A 80 -17.41 4.15 -14.36
CA GLY A 80 -16.78 2.85 -14.60
C GLY A 80 -15.44 2.89 -15.33
N ARG A 81 -14.86 4.09 -15.52
CA ARG A 81 -13.54 4.29 -16.15
C ARG A 81 -12.53 4.80 -15.14
N MET A 82 -11.31 4.27 -15.22
CA MET A 82 -10.20 4.72 -14.38
C MET A 82 -9.52 5.95 -14.99
N HIS A 83 -9.38 7.00 -14.19
CA HIS A 83 -8.66 8.22 -14.53
C HIS A 83 -7.45 8.37 -13.61
N ILE A 84 -6.25 8.31 -14.18
CA ILE A 84 -4.99 8.50 -13.43
C ILE A 84 -4.67 9.99 -13.43
N ALA A 85 -4.59 10.58 -12.24
CA ALA A 85 -4.39 11.99 -12.02
C ALA A 85 -3.16 12.22 -11.13
N PRO A 86 -2.00 12.60 -11.69
CA PRO A 86 -0.86 13.04 -10.90
C PRO A 86 -1.19 14.26 -10.04
N ILE A 87 -0.50 14.40 -8.91
CA ILE A 87 -0.61 15.59 -8.07
C ILE A 87 -0.12 16.83 -8.84
N ALA A 88 -0.86 17.93 -8.69
CA ALA A 88 -0.60 19.23 -9.28
C ALA A 88 -0.44 20.29 -8.18
N VAL A 89 0.29 21.36 -8.51
CA VAL A 89 0.46 22.49 -7.59
C VAL A 89 -0.89 23.11 -7.25
N SER A 90 -1.11 23.39 -5.96
CA SER A 90 -2.31 24.08 -5.48
C SER A 90 -1.97 24.98 -4.29
N ALA A 91 -2.78 26.01 -4.05
CA ALA A 91 -2.58 26.93 -2.94
C ALA A 91 -2.92 26.31 -1.57
N SER A 92 -3.88 25.39 -1.53
CA SER A 92 -4.26 24.67 -0.31
C SER A 92 -4.90 23.34 -0.65
N GLY A 93 -4.62 22.30 0.14
CA GLY A 93 -5.13 20.95 -0.11
C GLY A 93 -4.32 20.21 -1.17
N ALA A 94 -4.84 19.05 -1.59
CA ALA A 94 -4.23 18.21 -2.60
C ALA A 94 -5.07 18.28 -3.88
N ARG A 95 -4.46 18.74 -4.99
CA ARG A 95 -5.11 18.80 -6.29
C ARG A 95 -4.45 17.78 -7.21
N TYR A 96 -5.26 16.97 -7.88
CA TYR A 96 -4.83 15.97 -8.85
C TYR A 96 -5.47 16.31 -10.19
N VAL A 97 -4.73 16.19 -11.29
CA VAL A 97 -5.24 16.53 -12.63
C VAL A 97 -4.89 15.42 -13.61
N SER A 98 -5.91 14.79 -14.19
CA SER A 98 -5.74 13.83 -15.29
C SER A 98 -5.68 14.59 -16.62
N ALA A 99 -4.70 14.26 -17.47
CA ALA A 99 -4.44 14.73 -18.84
C ALA A 99 -4.64 16.25 -19.12
N ALA A 100 -3.64 16.91 -19.68
CA ALA A 100 -3.71 18.35 -19.96
C ALA A 100 -4.84 18.72 -20.96
N ASP A 101 -5.11 17.86 -21.95
CA ASP A 101 -5.93 18.19 -23.13
C ASP A 101 -7.39 17.71 -23.00
N GLY A 102 -7.91 17.67 -21.78
CA GLY A 102 -9.28 17.25 -21.45
C GLY A 102 -9.30 16.07 -20.50
N GLY A 103 -9.75 16.31 -19.28
CA GLY A 103 -9.81 15.31 -18.23
C GLY A 103 -10.61 15.78 -17.03
N TYR A 104 -10.18 15.33 -15.86
CA TYR A 104 -10.74 15.68 -14.57
C TYR A 104 -9.67 16.24 -13.64
N SER A 105 -10.06 17.25 -12.86
CA SER A 105 -9.35 17.65 -11.66
C SER A 105 -10.12 17.19 -10.44
N TRP A 106 -9.37 16.67 -9.48
CA TRP A 106 -9.84 16.26 -8.18
C TRP A 106 -9.10 17.06 -7.13
N HIS A 107 -9.81 17.93 -6.41
CA HIS A 107 -9.21 18.80 -5.41
C HIS A 107 -9.80 18.51 -4.04
N VAL A 108 -8.98 17.98 -3.14
CA VAL A 108 -9.36 17.60 -1.79
C VAL A 108 -8.83 18.57 -0.77
N LYS A 109 -9.69 18.93 0.18
CA LYS A 109 -9.35 19.70 1.36
C LYS A 109 -10.13 19.16 2.54
N ARG A 110 -9.42 18.49 3.46
CA ARG A 110 -10.01 17.75 4.59
C ARG A 110 -10.94 16.65 4.04
N ASP A 111 -12.18 16.62 4.50
CA ASP A 111 -13.26 15.69 4.18
C ASP A 111 -14.05 16.07 2.92
N LEU A 112 -13.77 17.24 2.32
CA LEU A 112 -14.43 17.69 1.09
C LEU A 112 -13.52 17.54 -0.12
N GLY A 113 -14.05 16.96 -1.19
CA GLY A 113 -13.42 16.93 -2.50
C GLY A 113 -14.28 17.58 -3.58
N ILE A 114 -13.63 18.21 -4.55
CA ILE A 114 -14.28 18.85 -5.69
C ILE A 114 -13.81 18.13 -6.95
N LEU A 115 -14.73 17.50 -7.68
CA LEU A 115 -14.47 16.88 -8.98
C LEU A 115 -14.93 17.83 -10.08
N SER A 116 -13.99 18.32 -10.89
CA SER A 116 -14.26 19.22 -12.01
C SER A 116 -13.74 18.64 -13.32
N ARG A 117 -14.39 18.95 -14.44
CA ARG A 117 -13.76 18.74 -15.76
C ARG A 117 -12.63 19.75 -15.95
N THR A 118 -11.61 19.38 -16.70
CA THR A 118 -10.49 20.26 -17.04
C THR A 118 -10.40 20.51 -18.53
N ARG A 119 -9.86 21.68 -18.89
CA ARG A 119 -9.39 22.03 -20.23
C ARG A 119 -8.07 22.78 -20.08
N ASP A 120 -7.03 22.31 -20.75
CA ASP A 120 -5.68 22.88 -20.68
C ASP A 120 -5.18 23.03 -19.23
N GLY A 121 -5.47 22.02 -18.39
CA GLY A 121 -5.15 22.02 -16.95
C GLY A 121 -5.96 22.98 -16.07
N THR A 122 -6.93 23.71 -16.64
CA THR A 122 -7.80 24.66 -15.93
C THR A 122 -9.13 24.00 -15.58
N ASP A 123 -9.59 24.20 -14.34
CA ASP A 123 -10.85 23.65 -13.84
C ASP A 123 -12.04 24.40 -14.42
N LEU A 124 -13.00 23.65 -14.96
CA LEU A 124 -14.27 24.18 -15.41
C LEU A 124 -15.27 24.13 -14.26
N ALA A 125 -15.67 25.30 -13.76
CA ALA A 125 -16.63 25.39 -12.64
C ALA A 125 -18.02 24.83 -12.99
N ALA A 126 -18.41 24.90 -14.25
CA ALA A 126 -19.70 24.37 -14.70
C ALA A 126 -19.71 22.83 -14.61
N GLY A 127 -20.64 22.31 -13.80
CA GLY A 127 -20.79 20.87 -13.58
C GLY A 127 -19.77 20.27 -12.61
N ALA A 128 -19.12 21.09 -11.77
CA ALA A 128 -18.30 20.58 -10.67
C ALA A 128 -19.17 19.86 -9.63
N LEU A 129 -18.71 18.70 -9.16
CA LEU A 129 -19.34 17.93 -8.10
C LEU A 129 -18.62 18.18 -6.79
N TYR A 130 -19.41 18.33 -5.72
CA TYR A 130 -18.91 18.44 -4.35
C TYR A 130 -19.16 17.11 -3.67
N CYS A 131 -18.08 16.46 -3.25
CA CYS A 131 -18.12 15.10 -2.75
C CYS A 131 -17.56 15.07 -1.32
N GLU A 132 -18.35 14.57 -0.39
CA GLU A 132 -17.99 14.43 1.01
C GLU A 132 -17.45 13.03 1.26
N GLU A 133 -16.39 12.94 2.06
CA GLU A 133 -15.79 11.67 2.44
C GLU A 133 -16.83 10.79 3.14
N ARG A 134 -17.03 9.58 2.61
CA ARG A 134 -17.86 8.58 3.26
C ARG A 134 -17.05 7.92 4.36
N THR A 135 -17.15 8.44 5.58
CA THR A 135 -16.57 7.78 6.74
C THR A 135 -17.28 6.44 6.96
N ALA A 136 -16.53 5.35 7.05
CA ALA A 136 -17.08 4.11 7.56
C ALA A 136 -17.61 4.36 8.98
N PRO A 137 -18.72 3.73 9.40
CA PRO A 137 -19.15 3.82 10.78
C PRO A 137 -18.00 3.38 11.69
N ALA A 138 -17.82 4.08 12.81
CA ALA A 138 -16.83 3.71 13.80
C ALA A 138 -17.03 2.24 14.20
N PRO A 139 -15.96 1.44 14.33
CA PRO A 139 -16.09 0.08 14.82
C PRO A 139 -16.74 0.08 16.19
N ARG A 140 -17.67 -0.85 16.39
CA ARG A 140 -18.29 -1.11 17.70
C ARG A 140 -17.56 -2.26 18.40
N ASP A 141 -17.81 -2.47 19.69
CA ASP A 141 -17.30 -3.68 20.33
C ASP A 141 -18.00 -4.94 19.79
N CYS A 142 -17.25 -6.03 19.61
CA CYS A 142 -17.81 -7.32 19.24
C CYS A 142 -18.60 -7.91 20.42
N ASN A 143 -19.78 -8.48 20.13
CA ASN A 143 -20.52 -9.25 21.13
C ASN A 143 -19.81 -10.59 21.38
N HIS A 144 -19.29 -10.79 22.60
CA HIS A 144 -18.50 -11.98 22.92
C HIS A 144 -18.75 -12.49 24.34
N GLY A 145 -18.64 -13.81 24.50
CA GLY A 145 -18.52 -14.50 25.78
C GLY A 145 -17.08 -14.92 26.05
N VAL A 146 -16.71 -15.07 27.33
CA VAL A 146 -15.37 -15.49 27.73
C VAL A 146 -15.46 -16.77 28.56
N THR A 147 -14.71 -17.79 28.17
CA THR A 147 -14.56 -19.06 28.92
C THR A 147 -13.11 -19.23 29.34
N ARG A 148 -12.88 -19.70 30.58
CA ARG A 148 -11.55 -19.95 31.13
C ARG A 148 -11.38 -21.45 31.40
N GLY A 149 -10.28 -22.03 30.93
CA GLY A 149 -9.88 -23.43 31.11
C GLY A 149 -8.35 -23.53 31.07
N ASP A 150 -7.81 -24.40 30.21
CA ASP A 150 -6.36 -24.50 29.91
C ASP A 150 -5.82 -23.29 29.11
N GLY A 151 -6.55 -22.18 29.14
CA GLY A 151 -6.38 -20.97 28.35
C GLY A 151 -7.63 -20.08 28.49
N VAL A 152 -7.66 -18.96 27.78
CA VAL A 152 -8.84 -18.08 27.71
C VAL A 152 -9.41 -18.13 26.30
N THR A 153 -10.68 -18.50 26.18
CA THR A 153 -11.39 -18.51 24.89
C THR A 153 -12.46 -17.43 24.84
N TYR A 154 -12.39 -16.57 23.83
CA TYR A 154 -13.39 -15.57 23.47
C TYR A 154 -14.27 -16.14 22.36
N MET A 155 -15.54 -16.37 22.66
CA MET A 155 -16.54 -16.82 21.70
C MET A 155 -17.32 -15.62 21.19
N ILE A 156 -17.23 -15.34 19.90
CA ILE A 156 -17.90 -14.22 19.25
C ILE A 156 -19.00 -14.77 18.34
N GLU A 157 -20.23 -14.34 18.56
CA GLU A 157 -21.39 -14.62 17.70
C GLU A 157 -22.09 -13.29 17.42
N ASP A 158 -21.98 -12.82 16.18
CA ASP A 158 -22.35 -11.45 15.85
C ASP A 158 -22.74 -11.27 14.38
N THR A 159 -23.19 -10.07 14.01
CA THR A 159 -23.56 -9.69 12.63
C THR A 159 -22.98 -8.34 12.24
N THR A 160 -22.54 -8.19 10.98
CA THR A 160 -22.22 -6.87 10.41
C THR A 160 -23.03 -6.60 9.16
N LYS A 161 -23.43 -5.34 8.92
CA LYS A 161 -24.10 -4.90 7.70
C LYS A 161 -23.24 -3.91 6.93
N GLY A 162 -23.03 -4.16 5.65
CA GLY A 162 -22.24 -3.27 4.80
C GLY A 162 -20.82 -3.11 5.33
N ASN A 163 -20.37 -1.87 5.55
CA ASN A 163 -19.02 -1.54 6.04
C ASN A 163 -18.93 -1.50 7.58
N GLU A 164 -19.95 -1.97 8.30
CA GLU A 164 -19.84 -2.15 9.75
C GLU A 164 -18.70 -3.11 10.09
N ARG A 165 -18.02 -2.80 11.20
CA ARG A 165 -16.92 -3.60 11.75
C ARG A 165 -17.12 -3.69 13.25
N CYS A 166 -16.62 -4.75 13.85
CA CYS A 166 -16.48 -4.82 15.30
C CYS A 166 -15.04 -5.02 15.70
N ASP A 167 -14.68 -4.45 16.84
CA ASP A 167 -13.37 -4.55 17.45
C ASP A 167 -13.45 -5.43 18.70
N LEU A 168 -12.40 -6.22 18.92
CA LEU A 168 -12.19 -7.04 20.11
C LEU A 168 -10.77 -6.80 20.60
N ARG A 169 -10.61 -6.57 21.90
CA ARG A 169 -9.30 -6.49 22.54
C ARG A 169 -9.08 -7.73 23.39
N VAL A 170 -7.94 -8.37 23.19
CA VAL A 170 -7.61 -9.66 23.79
C VAL A 170 -6.34 -9.48 24.64
N PRO A 171 -6.44 -9.50 25.98
CA PRO A 171 -5.27 -9.50 26.85
C PRO A 171 -4.35 -10.69 26.54
N VAL A 172 -3.05 -10.42 26.39
CA VAL A 172 -2.01 -11.40 26.10
C VAL A 172 -0.75 -11.10 26.91
N GLN A 173 0.03 -12.16 27.19
CA GLN A 173 1.38 -12.07 27.75
C GLN A 173 2.40 -12.52 26.71
N ALA A 174 3.61 -11.98 26.80
CA ALA A 174 4.73 -12.37 25.96
C ALA A 174 4.94 -13.90 26.00
N GLY A 175 4.98 -14.52 24.83
CA GLY A 175 5.13 -15.97 24.66
C GLY A 175 3.82 -16.76 24.62
N GLN A 176 2.66 -16.15 24.88
CA GLN A 176 1.37 -16.84 24.73
C GLN A 176 1.02 -17.04 23.24
N GLU A 177 0.44 -18.18 22.93
CA GLU A 177 -0.09 -18.48 21.60
C GLU A 177 -1.54 -18.00 21.50
N VAL A 178 -1.84 -17.21 20.47
CA VAL A 178 -3.19 -16.80 20.10
C VAL A 178 -3.60 -17.52 18.83
N SER A 179 -4.77 -18.13 18.83
CA SER A 179 -5.35 -18.81 17.66
C SER A 179 -6.77 -18.31 17.41
N ALA A 180 -7.19 -18.35 16.14
CA ALA A 180 -8.51 -17.92 15.70
C ALA A 180 -9.14 -19.00 14.80
N ILE A 181 -10.37 -19.41 15.10
CA ILE A 181 -11.09 -20.44 14.35
C ILE A 181 -12.50 -19.94 14.04
N TRP A 182 -12.84 -19.86 12.75
CA TRP A 182 -14.20 -19.62 12.32
C TRP A 182 -15.08 -20.82 12.65
N MET A 183 -16.16 -20.57 13.39
CA MET A 183 -17.11 -21.60 13.83
C MET A 183 -18.24 -21.82 12.82
N GLN A 184 -18.33 -20.98 11.80
CA GLN A 184 -19.22 -21.12 10.65
C GLN A 184 -18.58 -20.52 9.40
N ASP A 185 -19.07 -20.93 8.23
CA ASP A 185 -18.68 -20.31 6.97
C ASP A 185 -19.07 -18.83 6.95
N SER A 186 -18.08 -17.98 6.70
CA SER A 186 -18.23 -16.54 6.76
C SER A 186 -17.26 -15.89 5.78
N ALA A 187 -17.73 -14.84 5.10
CA ALA A 187 -16.86 -13.99 4.26
C ALA A 187 -16.10 -12.94 5.07
N HIS A 188 -16.32 -12.86 6.38
CA HIS A 188 -15.62 -11.90 7.24
C HIS A 188 -14.13 -12.20 7.29
N MET A 189 -13.34 -11.15 7.50
CA MET A 189 -11.91 -11.24 7.73
C MET A 189 -11.58 -10.71 9.13
N ILE A 190 -10.44 -11.13 9.65
CA ILE A 190 -9.87 -10.62 10.90
C ILE A 190 -8.62 -9.81 10.52
N HIS A 191 -8.54 -8.59 11.02
CA HIS A 191 -7.34 -7.78 10.97
C HIS A 191 -6.78 -7.66 12.39
N ILE A 192 -5.51 -7.96 12.56
CA ILE A 192 -4.77 -7.62 13.77
C ILE A 192 -4.32 -6.18 13.61
N LEU A 193 -4.54 -5.34 14.62
CA LEU A 193 -4.22 -3.91 14.57
C LEU A 193 -3.07 -3.59 15.52
N ASP A 194 -2.20 -2.68 15.09
CA ASP A 194 -1.19 -2.07 15.96
C ASP A 194 -1.79 -0.96 16.84
N ALA A 195 -0.93 -0.34 17.67
CA ALA A 195 -1.33 0.77 18.55
C ALA A 195 -1.85 2.04 17.81
N LYS A 196 -1.74 2.09 16.48
CA LYS A 196 -2.21 3.18 15.61
C LYS A 196 -3.39 2.75 14.73
N ASP A 197 -4.06 1.64 15.07
CA ASP A 197 -5.18 1.08 14.30
C ASP A 197 -4.81 0.63 12.86
N GLN A 198 -3.53 0.36 12.59
CA GLN A 198 -3.06 -0.13 11.29
C GLN A 198 -3.10 -1.65 11.25
N ALA A 199 -3.65 -2.20 10.16
CA ALA A 199 -3.71 -3.64 9.98
C ALA A 199 -2.31 -4.24 9.76
N LEU A 200 -1.95 -5.21 10.59
CA LEU A 200 -0.78 -6.07 10.45
C LEU A 200 -1.11 -7.23 9.50
N PHE A 201 -0.08 -7.72 8.81
CA PHE A 201 -0.18 -8.85 7.87
C PHE A 201 0.03 -10.22 8.54
N GLU A 202 -0.17 -10.30 9.85
CA GLU A 202 -0.01 -11.53 10.61
C GLU A 202 -1.20 -12.47 10.41
N THR A 203 -0.92 -13.77 10.52
CA THR A 203 -1.92 -14.84 10.39
C THR A 203 -1.90 -15.69 11.64
N PHE A 204 -3.06 -16.21 12.03
CA PHE A 204 -3.15 -17.14 13.14
C PHE A 204 -2.66 -18.54 12.76
N PRO A 205 -2.08 -19.30 13.73
CA PRO A 205 -1.77 -18.88 15.09
C PRO A 205 -0.58 -17.90 15.13
N LEU A 206 -0.55 -17.04 16.14
CA LEU A 206 0.56 -16.11 16.40
C LEU A 206 1.01 -16.22 17.85
N THR A 207 2.26 -15.87 18.12
CA THR A 207 2.80 -15.79 19.49
C THR A 207 2.94 -14.33 19.87
N ALA A 208 2.36 -13.91 20.99
CA ALA A 208 2.47 -12.54 21.46
C ALA A 208 3.94 -12.22 21.81
N GLU A 209 4.49 -11.15 21.25
CA GLU A 209 5.89 -10.76 21.49
C GLU A 209 6.06 -9.98 22.80
N GLU A 210 5.01 -9.29 23.24
CA GLU A 210 5.00 -8.45 24.43
C GLU A 210 3.71 -8.63 25.25
N ASP A 211 3.77 -8.20 26.50
CA ASP A 211 2.58 -8.11 27.36
C ASP A 211 1.69 -6.96 26.89
N GLY A 212 0.39 -7.19 26.78
CA GLY A 212 -0.53 -6.14 26.38
C GLY A 212 -1.89 -6.64 25.91
N GLU A 213 -2.46 -5.93 24.95
CA GLU A 213 -3.76 -6.22 24.36
C GLU A 213 -3.58 -6.38 22.84
N LEU A 214 -3.92 -7.56 22.33
CA LEU A 214 -4.05 -7.78 20.90
C LEU A 214 -5.38 -7.18 20.43
N HIS A 215 -5.32 -6.20 19.53
CA HIS A 215 -6.51 -5.54 18.97
C HIS A 215 -6.91 -6.22 17.66
N LEU A 216 -8.08 -6.84 17.66
CA LEU A 216 -8.66 -7.51 16.50
C LEU A 216 -9.82 -6.69 15.94
N ARG A 217 -9.88 -6.55 14.62
CA ARG A 217 -11.00 -5.94 13.92
C ARG A 217 -11.60 -6.94 12.94
N ILE A 218 -12.88 -7.22 13.11
CA ILE A 218 -13.64 -8.18 12.30
C ILE A 218 -14.66 -7.42 11.44
N GLY A 219 -14.71 -7.76 10.16
CA GLY A 219 -15.66 -7.15 9.22
C GLY A 219 -15.62 -7.83 7.85
N LEU A 220 -16.57 -7.47 6.99
CA LEU A 220 -16.57 -7.93 5.61
C LEU A 220 -15.48 -7.21 4.79
N PRO A 221 -14.81 -7.90 3.84
CA PRO A 221 -14.04 -7.23 2.81
C PRO A 221 -14.89 -6.17 2.12
N GLN A 222 -14.31 -5.01 1.81
CA GLN A 222 -15.06 -3.88 1.25
C GLN A 222 -15.84 -4.26 -0.03
N SER A 223 -15.27 -5.12 -0.88
CA SER A 223 -15.94 -5.62 -2.09
C SER A 223 -17.18 -6.48 -1.77
N TYR A 224 -17.17 -7.20 -0.66
CA TYR A 224 -18.31 -8.00 -0.20
C TYR A 224 -19.34 -7.12 0.49
N ALA A 225 -18.91 -6.27 1.42
CA ALA A 225 -19.70 -5.26 2.13
C ALA A 225 -20.59 -4.42 1.19
N ARG A 226 -20.03 -3.95 0.06
CA ARG A 226 -20.76 -3.16 -0.95
C ARG A 226 -21.87 -3.94 -1.65
N ARG A 227 -21.74 -5.26 -1.79
CA ARG A 227 -22.71 -6.10 -2.51
C ARG A 227 -23.80 -6.63 -1.59
N THR A 228 -23.49 -6.82 -0.31
CA THR A 228 -24.44 -7.35 0.66
C THR A 228 -25.26 -6.23 1.29
N GLY A 229 -26.51 -6.09 0.85
CA GLY A 229 -27.46 -5.16 1.47
C GLY A 229 -28.03 -5.64 2.80
N ALA A 230 -27.85 -6.92 3.16
CA ALA A 230 -28.34 -7.53 4.39
C ALA A 230 -27.20 -7.78 5.39
N ALA A 231 -27.54 -7.76 6.68
CA ALA A 231 -26.61 -8.14 7.75
C ALA A 231 -26.11 -9.58 7.54
N GLN A 232 -24.81 -9.79 7.71
CA GLN A 232 -24.14 -11.06 7.55
C GLN A 232 -23.71 -11.58 8.93
N PRO A 233 -24.15 -12.78 9.34
CA PRO A 233 -23.71 -13.36 10.60
C PRO A 233 -22.30 -13.93 10.50
N PHE A 234 -21.60 -13.97 11.63
CA PHE A 234 -20.35 -14.71 11.78
C PHE A 234 -20.23 -15.28 13.20
N ALA A 235 -19.47 -16.37 13.30
CA ALA A 235 -19.11 -16.99 14.57
C ALA A 235 -17.62 -17.32 14.57
N LEU A 236 -16.90 -16.89 15.60
CA LEU A 236 -15.45 -16.92 15.70
C LEU A 236 -15.04 -17.29 17.14
N ALA A 237 -14.07 -18.18 17.28
CA ALA A 237 -13.43 -18.49 18.55
C ALA A 237 -11.99 -17.99 18.54
N ILE A 238 -11.61 -17.13 19.49
CA ILE A 238 -10.22 -16.72 19.74
C ILE A 238 -9.74 -17.39 21.01
N THR A 239 -8.63 -18.12 20.96
CA THR A 239 -8.06 -18.79 22.14
C THR A 239 -6.65 -18.30 22.42
N VAL A 240 -6.39 -17.88 23.66
CA VAL A 240 -5.07 -17.51 24.19
C VAL A 240 -4.60 -18.62 25.13
N LYS A 241 -3.41 -19.15 24.88
CA LYS A 241 -2.76 -20.17 25.72
C LYS A 241 -1.38 -19.68 26.15
#